data_AF-A0A6A0HIJ9-F1
#
_entry.id   AF-A0A6A0HIJ9-F1
#
_cell.length_a   1.000
_cell.length_b   1.000
_cell.length_c   1.000
_cell.angle_alpha   90.00
_cell.angle_beta   90.00
_cell.angle_gamma   90.00
#
_symmetry.space_group_name_H-M   'P 1'
#
loop_
_entity.id
_entity.type
_entity.pdbx_description
1 polymer ?
#
loop_
_entity_poly.entity_id
_entity_poly.type
_entity_poly.pdbx_seq_one_letter_code
_entity_poly.pdbx_strand_id
1 'polypeptide(L)'
;MLCRKHDVLRLCVRRLGGALCLIVLSGFDPTAALRAQTACAAELAEAEQKFYGASFDQAIAMAERCLRQSGLPTSTQLRAYRLLAMAYQARGDMNQAKEAIRNLLQLASNYQPDPVQDPPRFVELVKQVRVEEQSVAKEPPALQPSGPGEPEASKKKKGRAAKWLLLGGGAGVAVIVAAVLTSGGGNETTPPPQSLPTPPALP
;
A
#
# COMPACT_ATOMS: atom_id res chain seq x y z
N MET A 1 38.08 -10.20 -9.13
CA MET A 1 37.36 -11.31 -9.79
C MET A 1 36.20 -10.71 -10.59
N LEU A 2 36.44 -10.35 -11.85
CA LEU A 2 35.41 -9.90 -12.80
C LEU A 2 35.28 -10.97 -13.89
N CYS A 3 34.18 -11.72 -13.88
CA CYS A 3 33.86 -12.62 -14.98
C CYS A 3 32.81 -11.98 -15.89
N ARG A 4 33.32 -11.54 -17.06
CA ARG A 4 32.61 -11.18 -18.29
C ARG A 4 31.56 -12.23 -18.65
N LYS A 5 30.30 -11.80 -18.81
CA LYS A 5 29.18 -12.65 -19.26
C LYS A 5 28.56 -12.12 -20.57
N HIS A 6 29.41 -11.64 -21.48
CA HIS A 6 28.98 -10.91 -22.69
C HIS A 6 29.30 -11.63 -24.03
N ASP A 7 29.74 -12.88 -24.01
CA ASP A 7 30.23 -13.60 -25.22
C ASP A 7 29.39 -14.81 -25.66
N VAL A 8 28.06 -14.77 -25.48
CA VAL A 8 27.17 -15.82 -26.03
C VAL A 8 26.30 -15.29 -27.17
N LEU A 9 26.34 -13.99 -27.44
CA LEU A 9 25.46 -13.35 -28.42
C LEU A 9 26.09 -13.28 -29.82
N ARG A 10 26.65 -14.39 -30.35
CA ARG A 10 27.22 -14.37 -31.71
C ARG A 10 27.44 -15.73 -32.36
N LEU A 11 26.56 -16.72 -32.17
CA LEU A 11 26.70 -17.98 -32.91
C LEU A 11 25.35 -18.67 -33.20
N CYS A 12 24.48 -18.01 -33.98
CA CYS A 12 23.32 -18.70 -34.56
C CYS A 12 22.80 -18.03 -35.84
N VAL A 13 23.70 -17.60 -36.73
CA VAL A 13 23.32 -17.18 -38.09
C VAL A 13 24.22 -17.93 -39.07
N ARG A 14 23.70 -19.06 -39.59
CA ARG A 14 23.91 -19.63 -40.94
C ARG A 14 23.81 -21.16 -40.95
N ARG A 15 22.69 -21.71 -41.42
CA ARG A 15 22.58 -22.43 -42.72
C ARG A 15 21.35 -23.35 -42.76
N LEU A 16 20.56 -23.13 -43.82
CA LEU A 16 19.79 -24.10 -44.60
C LEU A 16 18.69 -24.93 -43.94
N GLY A 17 17.46 -24.64 -44.36
CA GLY A 17 16.67 -25.65 -45.08
C GLY A 17 15.52 -26.30 -44.32
N GLY A 18 14.31 -25.81 -44.58
CA GLY A 18 13.07 -26.57 -44.37
C GLY A 18 12.44 -26.44 -42.98
N ALA A 19 11.11 -26.44 -42.97
CA ALA A 19 10.23 -26.26 -41.82
C ALA A 19 10.20 -24.83 -41.25
N LEU A 20 9.31 -24.04 -41.87
CA LEU A 20 8.65 -22.87 -41.30
C LEU A 20 7.99 -23.26 -39.96
N CYS A 21 8.79 -23.34 -38.89
CA CYS A 21 8.29 -23.40 -37.53
C CYS A 21 7.89 -21.97 -37.16
N LEU A 22 6.64 -21.61 -37.46
CA LEU A 22 5.93 -20.47 -36.89
C LEU A 22 5.90 -20.68 -35.36
N ILE A 23 6.99 -20.34 -34.68
CA ILE A 23 6.98 -20.23 -33.22
C ILE A 23 6.10 -19.02 -32.93
N VAL A 24 4.85 -19.33 -32.63
CA VAL A 24 3.88 -18.43 -32.00
C VAL A 24 4.47 -18.05 -30.64
N LEU A 25 5.35 -17.06 -30.63
CA LEU A 25 5.84 -16.31 -29.46
C LEU A 25 4.68 -15.44 -28.95
N SER A 26 3.59 -16.07 -28.54
CA SER A 26 2.46 -15.39 -27.89
C SER A 26 2.66 -15.46 -26.39
N GLY A 27 2.92 -14.31 -25.77
CA GLY A 27 2.32 -14.04 -24.46
C GLY A 27 3.24 -13.73 -23.29
N PHE A 28 4.54 -13.51 -23.47
CA PHE A 28 5.35 -12.90 -22.41
C PHE A 28 5.69 -11.47 -22.79
N ASP A 29 4.77 -10.54 -22.50
CA ASP A 29 4.98 -9.10 -22.59
C ASP A 29 5.65 -8.62 -21.28
N PRO A 30 6.99 -8.49 -21.21
CA PRO A 30 7.67 -7.98 -20.02
C PRO A 30 7.30 -6.51 -19.72
N THR A 31 6.57 -5.84 -20.61
CA THR A 31 6.18 -4.43 -20.47
C THR A 31 5.04 -4.21 -19.46
N ALA A 32 4.27 -5.23 -19.09
CA ALA A 32 3.18 -5.08 -18.13
C ALA A 32 3.67 -4.77 -16.71
N ALA A 33 4.72 -5.47 -16.25
CA ALA A 33 5.29 -5.26 -14.92
C ALA A 33 5.93 -3.87 -14.78
N LEU A 34 6.57 -3.38 -15.84
CA LEU A 34 7.21 -2.07 -15.83
C LEU A 34 6.17 -0.93 -15.76
N ARG A 35 5.03 -1.06 -16.48
CA ARG A 35 3.95 -0.07 -16.44
C ARG A 35 3.34 0.06 -15.04
N ALA A 36 3.15 -1.06 -14.33
CA ALA A 36 2.62 -1.03 -12.96
C ALA A 36 3.55 -0.28 -12.00
N GLN A 37 4.86 -0.57 -12.04
CA GLN A 37 5.86 0.10 -11.19
C GLN A 37 5.90 1.62 -11.43
N THR A 38 5.83 2.05 -12.70
CA THR A 38 5.79 3.48 -13.04
C THR A 38 4.49 4.16 -12.61
N ALA A 39 3.37 3.45 -12.63
CA ALA A 39 2.06 3.99 -12.25
C ALA A 39 2.00 4.28 -10.74
N CYS A 40 2.42 3.34 -9.88
CA CYS A 40 2.44 3.56 -8.43
C CYS A 40 3.44 4.64 -8.02
N ALA A 41 4.61 4.74 -8.67
CA ALA A 41 5.53 5.86 -8.41
C ALA A 41 4.91 7.24 -8.73
N ALA A 42 4.15 7.35 -9.82
CA ALA A 42 3.44 8.57 -10.18
C ALA A 42 2.26 8.87 -9.24
N GLU A 43 1.43 7.86 -8.92
CA GLU A 43 0.34 7.99 -7.95
C GLU A 43 0.86 8.42 -6.58
N LEU A 44 2.02 7.91 -6.15
CA LEU A 44 2.61 8.28 -4.87
C LEU A 44 3.06 9.74 -4.83
N ALA A 45 3.59 10.26 -5.94
CA ALA A 45 3.94 11.68 -6.05
C ALA A 45 2.70 12.58 -5.95
N GLU A 46 1.56 12.15 -6.52
CA GLU A 46 0.29 12.85 -6.33
C GLU A 46 -0.23 12.73 -4.88
N ALA A 47 -0.10 11.55 -4.26
CA ALA A 47 -0.47 11.34 -2.87
C ALA A 47 0.31 12.28 -1.91
N GLU A 48 1.59 12.54 -2.19
CA GLU A 48 2.38 13.53 -1.44
C GLU A 48 1.82 14.94 -1.59
N GLN A 49 1.41 15.35 -2.80
CA GLN A 49 0.75 16.64 -3.00
C GLN A 49 -0.55 16.74 -2.21
N LYS A 50 -1.35 15.65 -2.17
CA LYS A 50 -2.55 15.58 -1.33
C LYS A 50 -2.21 15.73 0.16
N PHE A 51 -1.14 15.10 0.62
CA PHE A 51 -0.68 15.23 2.01
C PHE A 51 -0.29 16.68 2.33
N TYR A 52 0.50 17.35 1.48
CA TYR A 52 0.87 18.75 1.68
C TYR A 52 -0.34 19.70 1.58
N GLY A 53 -1.35 19.34 0.80
CA GLY A 53 -2.66 20.01 0.74
C GLY A 53 -3.63 19.64 1.87
N ALA A 54 -3.14 19.01 2.96
CA ALA A 54 -3.95 18.55 4.10
C ALA A 54 -5.11 17.60 3.74
N SER A 55 -5.11 17.02 2.55
CA SER A 55 -6.08 16.04 2.07
C SER A 55 -5.65 14.64 2.49
N PHE A 56 -5.54 14.41 3.80
CA PHE A 56 -4.91 13.20 4.37
C PHE A 56 -5.62 11.91 3.95
N ASP A 57 -6.95 11.89 3.91
CA ASP A 57 -7.72 10.71 3.48
C ASP A 57 -7.42 10.30 2.04
N GLN A 58 -7.27 11.28 1.14
CA GLN A 58 -6.91 11.03 -0.26
C GLN A 58 -5.48 10.50 -0.36
N ALA A 59 -4.53 11.14 0.35
CA ALA A 59 -3.14 10.69 0.40
C ALA A 59 -3.02 9.24 0.90
N ILE A 60 -3.76 8.89 1.96
CA ILE A 60 -3.82 7.54 2.52
C ILE A 60 -4.38 6.55 1.49
N ALA A 61 -5.54 6.83 0.91
CA ALA A 61 -6.18 5.93 -0.04
C ALA A 61 -5.31 5.65 -1.28
N MET A 62 -4.57 6.66 -1.75
CA MET A 62 -3.64 6.53 -2.87
C MET A 62 -2.39 5.73 -2.50
N ALA A 63 -1.77 6.03 -1.35
CA ALA A 63 -0.59 5.29 -0.90
C ALA A 63 -0.90 3.81 -0.60
N GLU A 64 -2.05 3.50 -0.01
CA GLU A 64 -2.51 2.12 0.18
C GLU A 64 -2.77 1.40 -1.15
N ARG A 65 -3.36 2.10 -2.13
CA ARG A 65 -3.59 1.54 -3.48
C ARG A 65 -2.28 1.19 -4.16
N CYS A 66 -1.30 2.08 -4.06
CA CYS A 66 0.06 1.85 -4.55
C CYS A 66 0.65 0.60 -3.89
N LEU A 67 0.56 0.44 -2.55
CA LEU A 67 1.05 -0.74 -1.82
C LEU A 67 0.34 -2.06 -2.14
N ARG A 68 -0.91 -2.03 -2.65
CA ARG A 68 -1.62 -3.25 -3.09
C ARG A 68 -1.08 -3.82 -4.40
N GLN A 69 -0.24 -3.08 -5.13
CA GLN A 69 0.36 -3.57 -6.36
C GLN A 69 1.49 -4.57 -6.06
N SER A 70 1.61 -5.61 -6.89
CA SER A 70 2.67 -6.60 -6.77
C SER A 70 3.95 -6.16 -7.49
N GLY A 71 5.10 -6.68 -7.05
CA GLY A 71 6.39 -6.44 -7.71
C GLY A 71 6.91 -5.01 -7.58
N LEU A 72 6.50 -4.28 -6.55
CA LEU A 72 7.00 -2.94 -6.26
C LEU A 72 8.46 -2.99 -5.79
N PRO A 73 9.30 -2.03 -6.20
CA PRO A 73 10.63 -1.90 -5.62
C PRO A 73 10.52 -1.47 -4.16
N THR A 74 11.42 -1.98 -3.32
CA THR A 74 11.46 -1.67 -1.88
C THR A 74 11.53 -0.17 -1.59
N SER A 75 12.22 0.61 -2.44
CA SER A 75 12.27 2.07 -2.32
C SER A 75 10.90 2.73 -2.42
N THR A 76 10.04 2.28 -3.33
CA THR A 76 8.66 2.77 -3.47
C THR A 76 7.82 2.36 -2.25
N GLN A 77 7.97 1.14 -1.76
CA GLN A 77 7.27 0.68 -0.55
C GLN A 77 7.67 1.50 0.68
N LEU A 78 8.98 1.75 0.88
CA LEU A 78 9.47 2.58 1.98
C LEU A 78 8.92 4.00 1.91
N ARG A 79 8.91 4.61 0.71
CA ARG A 79 8.34 5.94 0.49
C ARG A 79 6.84 5.96 0.80
N ALA A 80 6.10 4.93 0.40
CA ALA A 80 4.67 4.82 0.66
C ALA A 80 4.33 4.65 2.14
N TYR A 81 5.03 3.76 2.86
CA TYR A 81 4.82 3.59 4.30
C TYR A 81 5.22 4.84 5.10
N ARG A 82 6.28 5.55 4.68
CA ARG A 82 6.66 6.84 5.28
C ARG A 82 5.52 7.86 5.13
N LEU A 83 4.96 7.98 3.92
CA LEU A 83 3.82 8.86 3.66
C LEU A 83 2.58 8.47 4.48
N LEU A 84 2.25 7.18 4.54
CA LEU A 84 1.11 6.69 5.34
C LEU A 84 1.26 7.01 6.81
N ALA A 85 2.43 6.74 7.39
CA ALA A 85 2.70 7.03 8.79
C ALA A 85 2.49 8.52 9.12
N MET A 86 3.04 9.41 8.28
CA MET A 86 2.84 10.86 8.43
C MET A 86 1.38 11.28 8.25
N ALA A 87 0.69 10.73 7.25
CA ALA A 87 -0.70 11.07 6.97
C ALA A 87 -1.66 10.61 8.07
N TYR A 88 -1.53 9.38 8.57
CA TYR A 88 -2.30 8.90 9.72
C TYR A 88 -2.00 9.70 10.98
N GLN A 89 -0.73 10.04 11.23
CA GLN A 89 -0.35 10.87 12.37
C GLN A 89 -0.98 12.27 12.27
N ALA A 90 -1.00 12.89 11.08
CA ALA A 90 -1.63 14.18 10.85
C ALA A 90 -3.16 14.14 11.00
N ARG A 91 -3.78 13.01 10.64
CA ARG A 91 -5.22 12.76 10.83
C ARG A 91 -5.60 12.43 12.28
N GLY A 92 -4.62 12.08 13.12
CA GLY A 92 -4.82 11.71 14.53
C GLY A 92 -4.92 10.21 14.81
N ASP A 93 -4.75 9.36 13.80
CA ASP A 93 -4.85 7.90 13.92
C ASP A 93 -3.52 7.26 14.30
N MET A 94 -3.11 7.45 15.55
CA MET A 94 -1.79 7.02 16.03
C MET A 94 -1.56 5.50 15.92
N ASN A 95 -2.60 4.67 16.05
CA ASN A 95 -2.47 3.23 15.89
C ASN A 95 -2.06 2.84 14.46
N GLN A 96 -2.70 3.44 13.45
CA GLN A 96 -2.38 3.20 12.04
C GLN A 96 -1.02 3.80 11.67
N ALA A 97 -0.68 4.97 12.24
CA ALA A 97 0.63 5.58 12.04
C ALA A 97 1.77 4.67 12.54
N LYS A 98 1.63 4.12 13.76
CA LYS A 98 2.59 3.16 14.31
C LYS A 98 2.67 1.89 13.48
N GLU A 99 1.54 1.38 13.02
CA GLU A 99 1.51 0.18 12.18
C GLU A 99 2.22 0.39 10.84
N ALA A 100 2.00 1.53 10.18
CA ALA A 100 2.74 1.89 8.97
C ALA A 100 4.27 1.96 9.23
N ILE A 101 4.69 2.47 10.40
CA ILE A 101 6.10 2.49 10.80
C ILE A 101 6.64 1.07 11.06
N ARG A 102 5.87 0.18 11.69
CA ARG A 102 6.30 -1.22 11.87
C ARG A 102 6.56 -1.88 10.52
N ASN A 103 5.63 -1.75 9.59
CA ASN A 103 5.79 -2.27 8.22
C ASN A 103 7.01 -1.65 7.52
N LEU A 104 7.26 -0.36 7.73
CA LEU A 104 8.46 0.32 7.23
C LEU A 104 9.74 -0.31 7.82
N LEU A 105 9.79 -0.51 9.14
CA LEU A 105 10.95 -1.09 9.83
C LEU A 105 11.16 -2.58 9.52
N GLN A 106 10.10 -3.31 9.18
CA GLN A 106 10.20 -4.68 8.67
C GLN A 106 10.87 -4.73 7.30
N LEU A 107 10.60 -3.74 6.43
CA LEU A 107 11.28 -3.61 5.13
C LEU A 107 12.72 -3.13 5.25
N ALA A 108 12.98 -2.20 6.17
CA ALA A 108 14.30 -1.64 6.43
C ALA A 108 14.52 -1.42 7.93
N SER A 109 15.11 -2.42 8.60
CA SER A 109 15.38 -2.39 10.05
C SER A 109 16.33 -1.26 10.47
N ASN A 110 17.20 -0.83 9.56
CA ASN A 110 18.13 0.29 9.74
C ASN A 110 17.58 1.64 9.22
N TYR A 111 16.29 1.74 8.88
CA TYR A 111 15.71 2.98 8.37
C TYR A 111 15.86 4.15 9.37
N GLN A 112 16.41 5.26 8.88
CA GLN A 112 16.57 6.48 9.67
C GLN A 112 15.78 7.62 9.01
N PRO A 113 14.83 8.26 9.71
CA PRO A 113 14.20 9.48 9.25
C PRO A 113 15.23 10.58 8.98
N ASP A 114 14.99 11.39 7.95
CA ASP A 114 15.83 12.54 7.62
C ASP A 114 15.29 13.78 8.34
N PRO A 115 15.99 14.33 9.36
CA PRO A 115 15.48 15.47 10.13
C PRO A 115 15.31 16.76 9.32
N VAL A 116 15.86 16.84 8.10
CA VAL A 116 15.66 17.98 7.19
C VAL A 116 14.35 17.85 6.41
N GLN A 117 13.97 16.62 6.04
CA GLN A 117 12.79 16.34 5.20
C GLN A 117 11.59 15.83 6.01
N ASP A 118 11.82 15.28 7.19
CA ASP A 118 10.81 14.68 8.05
C ASP A 118 10.43 15.61 9.21
N PRO A 119 9.13 15.80 9.48
CA PRO A 119 8.71 16.61 10.60
C PRO A 119 9.16 15.99 11.94
N PRO A 120 9.55 16.78 12.95
CA PRO A 120 10.06 16.27 14.23
C PRO A 120 9.16 15.23 14.90
N ARG A 121 7.84 15.40 14.82
CA ARG A 121 6.87 14.43 15.37
C ARG A 121 6.96 13.04 14.72
N PHE A 122 7.22 12.97 13.41
CA PHE A 122 7.41 11.67 12.75
C PHE A 122 8.71 11.02 13.20
N VAL A 123 9.80 11.80 13.32
CA VAL A 123 11.10 11.31 13.83
C VAL A 123 10.95 10.74 15.24
N GLU A 124 10.21 11.41 16.12
CA GLU A 124 9.90 10.93 17.46
C GLU A 124 9.07 9.65 17.46
N LEU A 125 8.05 9.57 16.59
CA LEU A 125 7.20 8.38 16.50
C LEU A 125 7.98 7.15 16.04
N VAL A 126 8.90 7.30 15.08
CA VAL A 126 9.77 6.20 14.62
C VAL A 126 10.67 5.72 15.76
N LYS A 127 11.22 6.64 16.57
CA LYS A 127 12.01 6.27 17.76
C LYS A 127 11.16 5.50 18.76
N GLN A 128 9.94 5.96 19.03
CA GLN A 128 9.01 5.30 19.95
C GLN A 128 8.72 3.87 19.52
N VAL A 129 8.33 3.66 18.26
CA VAL A 129 8.01 2.31 17.74
C VAL A 129 9.21 1.38 17.84
N ARG A 130 10.44 1.85 17.55
CA ARG A 130 11.66 1.05 17.73
C ARG A 130 11.85 0.55 19.16
N VAL A 131 11.58 1.39 20.16
CA VAL A 131 11.69 1.01 21.57
C VAL A 131 10.61 0.00 21.94
N GLU A 132 9.38 0.16 21.44
CA GLU A 132 8.27 -0.77 21.66
C GLU A 132 8.61 -2.17 21.10
N GLU A 133 9.08 -2.26 19.86
CA GLU A 133 9.44 -3.55 19.22
C GLU A 133 10.60 -4.25 19.94
N GLN A 134 11.57 -3.50 20.47
CA GLN A 134 12.68 -4.08 21.25
C GLN A 134 12.24 -4.57 22.63
N SER A 135 11.26 -3.91 23.23
CA SER A 135 10.75 -4.27 24.55
C SER A 135 9.96 -5.58 24.48
N VAL A 136 9.14 -5.76 23.43
CA VAL A 136 8.42 -7.01 23.17
C VAL A 136 9.38 -8.18 22.94
N ALA A 137 10.51 -7.95 22.26
CA ALA A 137 11.51 -9.00 22.01
C ALA A 137 12.27 -9.45 23.27
N LYS A 138 12.31 -8.62 24.32
CA LYS A 138 13.09 -8.87 25.54
C LYS A 138 12.26 -9.50 26.67
N GLU A 139 10.94 -9.39 26.62
CA GLU A 139 10.08 -10.11 27.55
C GLU A 139 10.15 -11.61 27.18
N PRO A 140 10.76 -12.48 28.01
CA PRO A 140 10.70 -13.91 27.76
C PRO A 140 9.22 -14.27 27.64
N PRO A 141 8.81 -15.06 26.63
CA PRO A 141 7.41 -15.38 26.42
C PRO A 141 6.86 -15.90 27.75
N ALA A 142 6.14 -15.04 28.47
CA ALA A 142 5.45 -15.42 29.68
C ALA A 142 4.59 -16.59 29.22
N LEU A 143 4.80 -17.77 29.82
CA LEU A 143 4.04 -18.95 29.48
C LEU A 143 2.58 -18.53 29.41
N GLN A 144 2.04 -18.41 28.20
CA GLN A 144 0.60 -18.43 28.03
C GLN A 144 0.20 -19.74 28.71
N PRO A 145 -0.65 -19.72 29.74
CA PRO A 145 -1.09 -20.96 30.35
C PRO A 145 -1.83 -21.74 29.28
N SER A 146 -1.11 -22.65 28.63
CA SER A 146 -1.61 -23.74 27.84
C SER A 146 -2.33 -24.67 28.81
N GLY A 147 -3.57 -24.33 29.13
CA GLY A 147 -4.48 -25.22 29.81
C GLY A 147 -5.36 -25.94 28.78
N PRO A 148 -5.09 -27.21 28.44
CA PRO A 148 -6.13 -28.09 27.95
C PRO A 148 -6.91 -28.58 29.16
N GLY A 149 -8.10 -28.01 29.36
CA GLY A 149 -9.06 -28.43 30.37
C GLY A 149 -10.46 -28.24 29.82
N GLU A 150 -10.94 -29.28 29.17
CA GLU A 150 -12.32 -29.45 28.71
C GLU A 150 -13.32 -29.50 29.90
N PRO A 151 -14.64 -29.62 29.65
CA PRO A 151 -15.71 -28.84 30.27
C PRO A 151 -16.09 -29.34 31.69
N GLU A 152 -16.91 -28.58 32.45
CA GLU A 152 -18.03 -29.10 33.26
C GLU A 152 -18.81 -27.99 34.04
N ALA A 153 -20.14 -28.20 34.09
CA ALA A 153 -21.06 -27.79 35.16
C ALA A 153 -21.49 -26.31 35.36
N SER A 154 -22.41 -25.87 34.49
CA SER A 154 -23.81 -25.54 34.83
C SER A 154 -24.15 -25.07 36.27
N LYS A 155 -24.48 -23.78 36.44
CA LYS A 155 -25.50 -23.33 37.41
C LYS A 155 -26.58 -22.50 36.72
N LYS A 156 -27.75 -23.14 36.62
CA LYS A 156 -29.07 -22.63 36.22
C LYS A 156 -29.40 -21.26 36.83
N LYS A 157 -29.80 -20.29 36.00
CA LYS A 157 -30.95 -19.42 36.32
C LYS A 157 -31.91 -19.35 35.14
N LYS A 158 -33.14 -19.75 35.45
CA LYS A 158 -34.34 -19.80 34.61
C LYS A 158 -34.69 -18.42 34.04
N GLY A 159 -35.19 -18.40 32.81
CA GLY A 159 -36.22 -17.43 32.43
C GLY A 159 -36.33 -17.09 30.95
N ARG A 160 -37.24 -17.80 30.26
CA ARG A 160 -37.92 -17.45 28.99
C ARG A 160 -37.05 -17.55 27.73
N ALA A 161 -37.05 -18.65 26.99
CA ALA A 161 -38.15 -19.22 26.17
C ALA A 161 -38.70 -18.26 25.10
N ALA A 162 -38.02 -18.21 23.95
CA ALA A 162 -38.62 -18.20 22.61
C ALA A 162 -37.53 -18.67 21.65
N LYS A 163 -37.57 -19.94 21.20
CA LYS A 163 -38.15 -20.32 19.91
C LYS A 163 -37.67 -19.38 18.80
N TRP A 164 -36.72 -19.83 17.99
CA TRP A 164 -36.73 -19.77 16.52
C TRP A 164 -35.54 -20.61 16.02
N LEU A 165 -35.76 -21.92 16.10
CA LEU A 165 -35.05 -22.94 15.34
C LEU A 165 -35.66 -22.96 13.93
N LEU A 166 -34.85 -23.25 12.92
CA LEU A 166 -35.21 -23.70 11.56
C LEU A 166 -35.69 -22.64 10.56
N LEU A 167 -34.84 -22.37 9.56
CA LEU A 167 -35.11 -22.37 8.10
C LEU A 167 -33.77 -21.93 7.45
N GLY A 168 -32.92 -22.77 6.87
CA GLY A 168 -33.24 -23.93 6.05
C GLY A 168 -33.58 -23.49 4.63
N GLY A 169 -32.55 -23.25 3.80
CA GLY A 169 -32.62 -23.36 2.34
C GLY A 169 -33.41 -22.32 1.54
N GLY A 170 -32.87 -21.99 0.36
CA GLY A 170 -33.71 -21.75 -0.83
C GLY A 170 -33.80 -20.30 -1.32
N ALA A 171 -33.19 -20.08 -2.48
CA ALA A 171 -33.70 -19.33 -3.63
C ALA A 171 -34.52 -18.03 -3.41
N GLY A 172 -34.00 -16.92 -3.95
CA GLY A 172 -34.77 -15.70 -4.19
C GLY A 172 -34.09 -14.80 -5.21
N VAL A 173 -34.40 -15.02 -6.49
CA VAL A 173 -34.15 -14.10 -7.60
C VAL A 173 -34.99 -12.83 -7.39
N ALA A 174 -34.44 -11.64 -7.61
CA ALA A 174 -35.08 -10.58 -8.40
C ALA A 174 -34.23 -9.30 -8.49
N VAL A 175 -34.11 -8.86 -9.73
CA VAL A 175 -33.55 -7.62 -10.26
C VAL A 175 -34.19 -6.37 -9.65
N ILE A 176 -33.38 -5.37 -9.29
CA ILE A 176 -33.80 -3.95 -9.43
C ILE A 176 -32.66 -3.19 -10.11
N VAL A 177 -32.86 -2.92 -11.40
CA VAL A 177 -32.18 -1.85 -12.12
C VAL A 177 -32.83 -0.55 -11.67
N ALA A 178 -32.10 0.29 -10.92
CA ALA A 178 -32.44 1.69 -10.75
C ALA A 178 -31.41 2.51 -11.53
N ALA A 179 -31.75 2.83 -12.77
CA ALA A 179 -31.11 3.88 -13.53
C ALA A 179 -31.46 5.23 -12.87
N VAL A 180 -30.49 5.86 -12.21
CA VAL A 180 -30.59 7.27 -11.84
C VAL A 180 -29.65 8.05 -12.76
N LEU A 181 -30.25 8.63 -13.79
CA LEU A 181 -29.68 9.68 -14.63
C LEU A 181 -29.68 11.00 -13.85
N THR A 182 -28.50 11.56 -13.61
CA THR A 182 -28.27 13.01 -13.40
C THR A 182 -26.94 13.31 -14.09
N SER A 183 -26.91 13.78 -15.34
CA SER A 183 -27.04 15.18 -15.77
C SER A 183 -26.24 16.14 -14.86
N GLY A 184 -25.08 16.57 -15.34
CA GLY A 184 -24.21 17.52 -14.65
C GLY A 184 -23.07 17.99 -15.54
N GLY A 185 -23.40 18.76 -16.58
CA GLY A 185 -22.42 19.49 -17.39
C GLY A 185 -21.88 20.69 -16.60
N GLY A 186 -20.60 20.63 -16.24
CA GLY A 186 -19.83 21.74 -15.69
C GLY A 186 -18.92 22.31 -16.77
N ASN A 187 -19.17 23.57 -17.14
CA ASN A 187 -18.36 24.35 -18.06
C ASN A 187 -17.16 24.94 -17.29
N GLU A 188 -15.98 24.32 -17.39
CA GLU A 188 -14.77 24.86 -16.77
C GLU A 188 -14.19 25.99 -17.63
N THR A 189 -14.48 27.22 -17.22
CA THR A 189 -13.83 28.44 -17.71
C THR A 189 -12.41 28.49 -17.15
N THR A 190 -11.42 28.20 -17.99
CA THR A 190 -9.99 28.34 -17.71
C THR A 190 -9.63 29.81 -17.44
N PRO A 191 -9.16 30.20 -16.24
CA PRO A 191 -8.57 31.52 -16.04
C PRO A 191 -7.19 31.59 -16.72
N PRO A 192 -6.81 32.75 -17.30
CA PRO A 192 -5.51 32.93 -17.94
C PRO A 192 -4.36 32.81 -16.92
N PRO A 193 -3.17 32.33 -17.34
CA PRO A 193 -2.02 32.18 -16.46
C PRO A 193 -1.56 33.55 -15.93
N GLN A 194 -1.55 33.69 -14.61
CA GLN A 194 -0.96 34.84 -13.94
C GLN A 194 0.57 34.73 -14.03
N SER A 195 1.20 35.68 -14.72
CA SER A 195 2.65 35.81 -14.78
C SER A 195 3.20 36.22 -13.41
N LEU A 196 4.15 35.44 -12.89
CA LEU A 196 4.86 35.73 -11.65
C LEU A 196 5.68 37.04 -11.77
N PRO A 197 5.78 37.84 -10.69
CA PRO A 197 6.61 39.03 -10.68
C PRO A 197 8.10 38.67 -10.78
N THR A 198 8.84 39.45 -11.57
CA THR A 198 10.28 39.28 -11.77
C THR A 198 11.04 39.66 -10.49
N PRO A 199 12.03 38.87 -10.03
CA PRO A 199 12.80 39.20 -8.83
C PRO A 199 13.65 40.47 -9.04
N PRO A 200 13.89 41.26 -7.97
CA PRO A 200 14.71 42.46 -8.05
C PRO A 200 16.16 42.10 -8.40
N ALA A 201 16.77 42.89 -9.28
CA ALA A 201 18.19 42.78 -9.61
C ALA A 201 19.03 43.16 -8.40
N LEU A 202 19.99 42.30 -8.05
CA LEU A 202 20.98 42.57 -7.00
C LEU A 202 22.01 43.60 -7.51
N PRO A 203 22.48 44.52 -6.64
CA PRO A 203 23.51 45.51 -6.95
C PRO A 203 24.91 44.89 -7.08
#